data_AF-A0A3B5LQM2-F1
#
_entry.id   AF-A0A3B5LQM2-F1
#
_cell.length_a   1.000
_cell.length_b   1.000
_cell.length_c   1.000
_cell.angle_alpha   90.00
_cell.angle_beta   90.00
_cell.angle_gamma   90.00
#
_symmetry.space_group_name_H-M   'P 1'
#
loop_
_entity.id
_entity.type
_entity.pdbx_description
1 polymer ?
#
loop_
_entity_poly.entity_id
_entity_poly.type
_entity_poly.pdbx_seq_one_letter_code
_entity_poly.pdbx_strand_id
1 'polypeptide(L)'
;LTWNMNTLELIKKAQQRLNFLRVLRRNNIKEKLLVSFYKCSIESILTYCICVWYNSSTTAQRKALQRVVNTAQKIIGCPLPSLEDLHSDRCLRKAQHITKDTSHPGPSLQLFEDNDSGLFSVTLFRKAVDDFRHKARENKFTVRDFQYNEEEMKADKEEMTRLSTDKKKQFGPLVRWLKVNFSEAFIAWIHIKALRVFVESVLRYGLPVNFQAMLLQPNKKNMKKLREVLNDLYKHLDSSAAVIDASMDIPGLNLSQQEYYPYVYYKIDCNLLDFKV
;
A
#
# COMPACT_ATOMS: atom_id res chain seq x y z
N LEU A 1 -20.30 3.15 39.30
CA LEU A 1 -20.11 4.36 40.12
C LEU A 1 -21.48 4.92 40.48
N THR A 2 -21.81 5.03 41.77
CA THR A 2 -23.09 5.60 42.24
C THR A 2 -22.93 7.08 42.57
N TRP A 3 -23.50 7.97 41.77
CA TRP A 3 -23.37 9.44 41.90
C TRP A 3 -24.29 10.07 42.98
N ASN A 4 -24.85 9.27 43.89
CA ASN A 4 -25.81 9.75 44.91
C ASN A 4 -25.22 10.85 45.81
N MET A 5 -24.05 10.60 46.42
CA MET A 5 -23.42 11.59 47.31
C MET A 5 -23.06 12.88 46.57
N ASN A 6 -22.53 12.77 45.36
CA ASN A 6 -22.18 13.91 44.53
C ASN A 6 -23.41 14.76 44.19
N THR A 7 -24.48 14.14 43.70
CA THR A 7 -25.71 14.85 43.31
C THR A 7 -26.40 15.51 44.52
N LEU A 8 -26.41 14.86 45.69
CA LEU A 8 -26.93 15.44 46.93
C LEU A 8 -26.13 16.67 47.37
N GLU A 9 -24.80 16.62 47.35
CA GLU A 9 -23.96 17.77 47.67
C GLU A 9 -24.16 18.92 46.68
N LEU A 10 -24.26 18.60 45.39
CA LEU A 10 -24.51 19.55 44.31
C LEU A 10 -25.82 20.31 44.54
N ILE A 11 -26.89 19.57 44.85
CA ILE A 11 -28.20 20.14 45.16
C ILE A 11 -28.10 21.04 46.40
N LYS A 12 -27.45 20.59 47.48
CA LYS A 12 -27.31 21.38 48.71
C LYS A 12 -26.58 22.71 48.46
N LYS A 13 -25.45 22.68 47.74
CA LYS A 13 -24.69 23.89 47.36
C LYS A 13 -25.51 24.81 46.46
N ALA A 14 -26.22 24.25 45.47
CA ALA A 14 -27.04 25.04 44.56
C ALA A 14 -28.25 25.68 45.26
N GLN A 15 -28.86 25.00 46.22
CA GLN A 15 -29.96 25.55 47.05
C GLN A 15 -29.49 26.71 47.94
N GLN A 16 -28.30 26.61 48.54
CA GLN A 16 -27.71 27.73 49.28
C GLN A 16 -27.53 28.96 48.38
N ARG A 17 -27.06 28.76 47.14
CA ARG A 17 -26.88 29.85 46.16
C ARG A 17 -28.19 30.41 45.63
N LEU A 18 -29.25 29.59 45.54
CA LEU A 18 -30.60 30.06 45.24
C LEU A 18 -31.14 31.01 46.31
N ASN A 19 -30.77 30.84 47.58
CA ASN A 19 -31.18 31.78 48.62
C ASN A 19 -30.65 33.18 48.34
N PHE A 20 -29.37 33.30 47.98
CA PHE A 20 -28.79 34.58 47.57
C PHE A 20 -29.48 35.15 46.34
N LEU A 21 -29.79 34.32 45.32
CA LEU A 21 -30.54 34.77 44.15
C LEU A 21 -31.92 35.34 44.53
N ARG A 22 -32.62 34.75 45.50
CA ARG A 22 -33.89 35.31 46.03
C ARG A 22 -33.69 36.66 46.72
N VAL A 23 -32.64 36.80 47.53
CA VAL A 23 -32.30 38.07 48.19
C VAL A 23 -32.00 39.15 47.16
N LEU A 24 -31.23 38.84 46.12
CA LEU A 24 -30.92 39.78 45.03
C LEU A 24 -32.20 40.21 44.30
N ARG A 25 -33.13 39.29 44.03
CA ARG A 25 -34.43 39.63 43.42
C ARG A 25 -35.27 40.52 44.33
N ARG A 26 -35.30 40.26 45.64
CA ARG A 26 -36.02 41.08 46.63
C ARG A 26 -35.51 42.52 46.71
N ASN A 27 -34.23 42.74 46.40
CA ASN A 27 -33.60 44.06 46.33
C ASN A 27 -33.74 44.74 44.94
N ASN A 28 -34.66 44.28 44.09
CA ASN A 28 -34.96 44.87 42.78
C ASN A 28 -33.76 44.97 41.82
N ILE A 29 -32.81 44.03 41.91
CA ILE A 29 -31.68 43.98 40.97
C ILE A 29 -32.17 43.64 39.56
N LYS A 30 -31.61 44.34 38.56
CA LYS A 30 -31.92 44.16 37.14
C LYS A 30 -31.76 42.70 36.71
N GLU A 31 -32.67 42.21 35.87
CA GLU A 31 -32.70 40.82 35.40
C GLU A 31 -31.36 40.35 34.81
N LYS A 32 -30.70 41.16 33.98
CA LYS A 32 -29.38 40.84 33.41
C LYS A 32 -28.34 40.49 34.48
N LEU A 33 -28.34 41.20 35.61
CA LEU A 33 -27.41 40.94 36.71
C LEU A 33 -27.77 39.66 37.46
N LEU A 34 -29.07 39.34 37.60
CA LEU A 34 -29.52 38.08 38.16
C LEU A 34 -29.14 36.88 37.28
N VAL A 35 -29.27 37.01 35.96
CA VAL A 35 -28.78 36.00 35.00
C VAL A 35 -27.27 35.83 35.12
N SER A 36 -26.53 36.93 35.22
CA SER A 36 -25.07 36.87 35.41
C SER A 36 -24.70 36.16 36.72
N PHE A 37 -25.42 36.45 37.81
CA PHE A 37 -25.24 35.76 39.09
C PHE A 37 -25.55 34.26 38.98
N TYR A 38 -26.64 33.89 38.30
CA TYR A 38 -26.98 32.49 38.06
C TYR A 38 -25.86 31.77 37.29
N LYS A 39 -25.38 32.35 36.19
CA LYS A 39 -24.31 31.77 35.37
C LYS A 39 -23.02 31.56 36.17
N CYS A 40 -22.61 32.56 36.96
CA CYS A 40 -21.34 32.47 37.69
C CYS A 40 -21.43 31.62 38.96
N SER A 41 -22.60 31.56 39.61
CA SER A 41 -22.74 30.95 40.94
C SER A 41 -23.51 29.64 40.91
N ILE A 42 -24.62 29.51 40.19
CA ILE A 42 -25.45 28.30 40.24
C ILE A 42 -25.08 27.37 39.09
N GLU A 43 -25.10 27.88 37.86
CA GLU A 43 -24.75 27.12 36.66
C GLU A 43 -23.32 26.59 36.72
N SER A 44 -22.37 27.35 37.28
CA SER A 44 -20.97 26.92 37.41
C SER A 44 -20.81 25.64 38.24
N ILE A 45 -21.56 25.48 39.34
CA ILE A 45 -21.55 24.21 40.09
C ILE A 45 -22.31 23.13 39.33
N LEU A 46 -23.52 23.45 38.85
CA LEU A 46 -24.36 22.49 38.14
C LEU A 46 -23.66 21.91 36.90
N THR A 47 -22.79 22.69 36.26
CA THR A 47 -22.04 22.28 35.07
C THR A 47 -20.63 21.79 35.39
N TYR A 48 -20.21 21.79 36.65
CA TYR A 48 -18.89 21.28 37.04
C TYR A 48 -18.79 19.78 36.75
N CYS A 49 -17.85 19.42 35.85
CA CYS A 49 -17.63 18.06 35.38
C CYS A 49 -18.91 17.34 34.88
N ILE A 50 -19.91 18.08 34.39
CA ILE A 50 -21.21 17.53 33.96
C ILE A 50 -21.09 16.43 32.90
N CYS A 51 -20.08 16.51 32.03
CA CYS A 51 -19.77 15.51 31.00
C CYS A 51 -19.48 14.11 31.58
N VAL A 52 -19.04 14.02 32.85
CA VAL A 52 -18.64 12.76 33.48
C VAL A 52 -19.82 12.06 34.15
N TRP A 53 -20.66 12.82 34.85
CA TRP A 53 -21.67 12.24 35.73
C TRP A 53 -23.09 12.25 35.16
N TYR A 54 -23.41 13.10 34.18
CA TYR A 54 -24.80 13.26 33.70
C TYR A 54 -25.40 11.97 33.13
N ASN A 55 -24.68 11.30 32.23
CA ASN A 55 -25.13 10.03 31.62
C ASN A 55 -25.20 8.89 32.63
N SER A 56 -24.35 8.93 33.66
CA SER A 56 -24.31 7.92 34.72
C SER A 56 -25.30 8.18 35.86
N SER A 57 -26.02 9.31 35.84
CA SER A 57 -26.99 9.68 36.88
C SER A 57 -28.37 9.09 36.59
N THR A 58 -29.16 8.85 37.64
CA THR A 58 -30.51 8.32 37.48
C THR A 58 -31.47 9.41 37.01
N THR A 59 -32.59 9.02 36.39
CA THR A 59 -33.63 9.97 35.97
C THR A 59 -34.18 10.77 37.15
N ALA A 60 -34.25 10.19 38.34
CA ALA A 60 -34.66 10.89 39.56
C ALA A 60 -33.66 12.00 39.95
N GLN A 61 -32.36 11.72 39.89
CA GLN A 61 -31.30 12.70 40.17
C GLN A 61 -31.32 13.85 39.16
N ARG A 62 -31.43 13.54 37.86
CA ARG A 62 -31.56 14.55 36.79
C ARG A 62 -32.77 15.45 37.01
N LYS A 63 -33.92 14.88 37.35
CA LYS A 63 -35.13 15.64 37.68
C LYS A 63 -34.93 16.54 38.91
N ALA A 64 -34.24 16.08 39.95
CA ALA A 64 -33.98 16.87 41.15
C ALA A 64 -33.08 18.08 40.85
N LEU A 65 -32.03 17.90 40.06
CA LEU A 65 -31.15 18.99 39.61
C LEU A 65 -31.88 19.96 38.67
N GLN A 66 -32.72 19.46 37.76
CA GLN A 66 -33.54 20.31 36.89
C GLN A 66 -34.49 21.21 37.69
N ARG A 67 -34.99 20.78 38.85
CA ARG A 67 -35.83 21.64 39.71
C ARG A 67 -35.07 22.88 40.21
N VAL A 68 -33.76 22.79 40.43
CA VAL A 68 -32.92 23.93 40.83
C VAL A 68 -32.92 24.97 39.71
N VAL A 69 -32.70 24.53 38.46
CA VAL A 69 -32.75 25.38 37.26
C VAL A 69 -34.14 26.01 37.12
N ASN A 70 -35.20 25.22 37.23
CA ASN A 70 -36.59 25.71 37.12
C ASN A 70 -36.92 26.74 38.21
N THR A 71 -36.35 26.58 39.41
CA THR A 71 -36.52 27.53 40.52
C THR A 71 -35.79 28.84 40.23
N ALA A 72 -34.55 28.78 39.73
CA ALA A 72 -33.82 29.98 39.31
C ALA A 72 -34.56 30.72 38.19
N GLN A 73 -35.05 29.99 37.17
CA GLN A 73 -35.84 30.55 36.07
C GLN A 73 -37.07 31.31 36.59
N LYS A 74 -37.81 30.75 37.55
CA LYS A 74 -38.96 31.42 38.17
C LYS A 74 -38.57 32.69 38.96
N ILE A 75 -37.44 32.70 39.65
CA ILE A 75 -36.98 33.87 40.43
C ILE A 75 -36.54 35.00 39.49
N ILE A 76 -35.89 34.67 38.39
CA ILE A 76 -35.33 35.64 37.45
C ILE A 76 -36.43 36.21 36.55
N GLY A 77 -37.34 35.35 36.07
CA GLY A 77 -38.42 35.72 35.16
C GLY A 77 -38.09 35.50 33.67
N CYS A 78 -36.95 34.88 33.36
CA CYS A 78 -36.52 34.59 31.99
C CYS A 78 -36.28 33.08 31.78
N PRO A 79 -36.42 32.56 30.55
CA PRO A 79 -36.10 31.17 30.25
C PRO A 79 -34.62 30.90 30.48
N LEU A 80 -34.29 29.78 31.13
CA LEU A 80 -32.92 29.29 31.30
C LEU A 80 -32.73 27.97 30.55
N PRO A 81 -31.52 27.67 30.05
CA PRO A 81 -31.22 26.38 29.42
C PRO A 81 -31.51 25.23 30.38
N SER A 82 -32.05 24.12 29.85
CA SER A 82 -32.24 22.92 30.66
C SER A 82 -30.89 22.29 31.05
N LEU A 83 -30.91 21.42 32.06
CA LEU A 83 -29.72 20.67 32.46
C LEU A 83 -29.19 19.79 31.32
N GLU A 84 -30.08 19.30 30.45
CA GLU A 84 -29.72 18.53 29.26
C GLU A 84 -29.03 19.40 28.21
N ASP A 85 -29.56 20.60 27.95
CA ASP A 85 -28.92 21.56 27.04
C ASP A 85 -27.54 21.96 27.53
N LEU A 86 -27.41 22.24 28.84
CA LEU A 86 -26.14 22.55 29.47
C LEU A 86 -25.14 21.39 29.37
N HIS A 87 -25.60 20.14 29.53
CA HIS A 87 -24.75 18.97 29.34
C HIS A 87 -24.28 18.85 27.89
N SER A 88 -25.19 18.92 26.93
CA SER A 88 -24.90 18.79 25.50
C SER A 88 -23.92 19.86 25.02
N ASP A 89 -24.16 21.11 25.40
CA ASP A 89 -23.28 22.23 25.06
C ASP A 89 -21.88 22.10 25.70
N ARG A 90 -21.78 21.65 26.96
CA ARG A 90 -20.48 21.38 27.61
C ARG A 90 -19.73 20.23 26.96
N CYS A 91 -20.42 19.14 26.61
CA CYS A 91 -19.85 18.01 25.89
C CYS A 91 -19.32 18.44 24.52
N LEU A 92 -20.08 19.25 23.77
CA LEU A 92 -19.66 19.78 22.48
C LEU A 92 -18.42 20.68 22.61
N ARG A 93 -18.43 21.64 23.55
CA ARG A 93 -17.27 22.51 23.80
C ARG A 93 -16.03 21.73 24.20
N LYS A 94 -16.17 20.71 25.04
CA LYS A 94 -15.05 19.84 25.44
C LYS A 94 -14.52 19.03 24.26
N ALA A 95 -15.40 18.46 23.43
CA ALA A 95 -15.02 17.73 22.22
C ALA A 95 -14.25 18.64 21.24
N GLN A 96 -14.78 19.84 20.96
CA GLN A 96 -14.10 20.82 20.10
C GLN A 96 -12.72 21.22 20.63
N HIS A 97 -12.57 21.34 21.95
CA HIS A 97 -11.27 21.62 22.56
C HIS A 97 -10.30 20.43 22.39
N ILE A 98 -10.78 19.20 22.56
CA ILE A 98 -9.99 17.98 22.37
C ILE A 98 -9.52 17.85 20.91
N THR A 99 -10.40 18.13 19.94
CA THR A 99 -10.05 18.04 18.51
C THR A 99 -8.99 19.06 18.10
N LYS A 100 -8.96 20.23 18.75
CA LYS A 100 -7.95 21.28 18.50
C LYS A 100 -6.64 21.05 19.26
N ASP A 101 -6.63 20.16 20.23
CA ASP A 101 -5.47 19.88 21.06
C ASP A 101 -4.57 18.84 20.39
N THR A 102 -3.45 19.31 19.84
CA THR A 102 -2.46 18.46 19.16
C THR A 102 -1.70 17.54 20.11
N SER A 103 -1.73 17.79 21.43
CA SER A 103 -1.12 16.94 22.45
C SER A 103 -2.06 15.86 22.99
N HIS A 104 -3.37 15.99 22.73
CA HIS A 104 -4.34 15.00 23.12
C HIS A 104 -4.19 13.76 22.22
N PRO A 105 -4.29 12.53 22.74
CA PRO A 105 -4.24 11.31 21.92
C PRO A 105 -5.48 11.08 21.02
N GLY A 106 -6.35 12.09 20.89
CA GLY A 106 -7.71 11.98 20.37
C GLY A 106 -7.96 12.54 18.97
N PRO A 107 -7.22 13.53 18.45
CA PRO A 107 -7.35 13.90 17.05
C PRO A 107 -6.97 12.71 16.17
N SER A 108 -7.71 12.51 15.09
CA SER A 108 -7.30 11.62 14.02
C SER A 108 -6.08 12.21 13.34
N LEU A 109 -4.89 11.72 13.67
CA LEU A 109 -3.64 12.25 13.14
C LEU A 109 -3.37 11.65 11.77
N GLN A 110 -3.19 12.50 10.76
CA GLN A 110 -2.69 12.05 9.47
C GLN A 110 -1.24 11.59 9.63
N LEU A 111 -1.01 10.30 9.41
CA LEU A 111 0.31 9.67 9.53
C LEU A 111 1.10 9.75 8.21
N PHE A 112 0.39 9.59 7.09
CA PHE A 112 0.97 9.55 5.77
C PHE A 112 -0.06 9.97 4.73
N GLU A 113 0.39 10.52 3.61
CA GLU A 113 -0.46 10.90 2.48
C GLU A 113 0.28 10.53 1.19
N ASP A 114 -0.45 9.86 0.30
CA ASP A 114 -0.05 9.66 -1.08
C ASP A 114 -0.97 10.47 -2.01
N ASN A 115 -0.80 10.35 -3.32
CA ASN A 115 -1.55 11.14 -4.29
C ASN A 115 -3.06 10.80 -4.34
N ASP A 116 -3.46 9.63 -3.84
CA ASP A 116 -4.83 9.10 -3.97
C ASP A 116 -5.53 8.94 -2.61
N SER A 117 -4.81 8.92 -1.50
CA SER A 117 -5.29 8.52 -0.18
C SER A 117 -4.44 9.06 0.98
N GLY A 118 -5.09 9.31 2.11
CA GLY A 118 -4.44 9.62 3.39
C GLY A 118 -4.57 8.47 4.38
N LEU A 119 -3.50 8.17 5.11
CA LEU A 119 -3.49 7.26 6.25
C LEU A 119 -3.68 8.08 7.54
N PHE A 120 -4.72 7.77 8.29
CA PHE A 120 -5.04 8.44 9.55
C PHE A 120 -5.01 7.44 10.71
N SER A 121 -4.47 7.85 11.85
CA SER A 121 -4.69 7.16 13.12
C SER A 121 -6.04 7.60 13.71
N VAL A 122 -6.74 6.68 14.37
CA VAL A 122 -8.00 7.01 15.08
C VAL A 122 -7.98 6.31 16.42
N THR A 123 -8.23 7.07 17.49
CA THR A 123 -8.34 6.54 18.85
C THR A 123 -9.82 6.36 19.20
N LEU A 124 -10.23 5.12 19.47
CA LEU A 124 -11.62 4.77 19.80
C LEU A 124 -11.69 3.75 20.93
N PHE A 125 -12.85 3.68 21.60
CA PHE A 125 -13.11 2.65 22.61
C PHE A 125 -13.21 1.27 21.94
N ARG A 126 -12.65 0.23 22.59
CA ARG A 126 -12.65 -1.14 22.06
C ARG A 126 -14.06 -1.68 21.71
N LYS A 127 -15.09 -1.25 22.44
CA LYS A 127 -16.48 -1.64 22.18
C LYS A 127 -17.10 -1.00 20.94
N ALA A 128 -16.52 0.10 20.45
CA ALA A 128 -17.05 0.88 19.31
C ALA A 128 -16.29 0.57 18.00
N VAL A 129 -15.36 -0.39 17.99
CA VAL A 129 -14.53 -0.72 16.82
C VAL A 129 -15.37 -1.21 15.65
N ASP A 130 -16.32 -2.10 15.90
CA ASP A 130 -17.16 -2.68 14.84
C ASP A 130 -18.13 -1.65 14.25
N ASP A 131 -18.77 -0.83 15.10
CA ASP A 131 -19.63 0.28 14.69
C ASP A 131 -18.84 1.32 13.86
N PHE A 132 -17.62 1.66 14.30
CA PHE A 132 -16.74 2.56 13.56
C PHE A 132 -16.35 1.98 12.20
N ARG A 133 -15.97 0.70 12.15
CA ARG A 133 -15.62 0.01 10.90
C ARG A 133 -16.79 0.00 9.92
N HIS A 134 -18.02 -0.25 10.40
CA HIS A 134 -19.21 -0.21 9.55
C HIS A 134 -19.43 1.19 8.98
N LYS A 135 -19.42 2.23 9.83
CA LYS A 135 -19.62 3.62 9.41
C LYS A 135 -18.51 4.14 8.49
N ALA A 136 -17.27 3.72 8.73
CA ALA A 136 -16.13 4.04 7.87
C ALA A 136 -16.34 3.48 6.46
N ARG A 137 -16.76 2.20 6.34
CA ARG A 137 -17.04 1.56 5.06
C ARG A 137 -18.18 2.24 4.28
N GLU A 138 -19.25 2.65 4.96
CA GLU A 138 -20.33 3.42 4.33
C GLU A 138 -19.84 4.73 3.71
N ASN A 139 -18.86 5.38 4.34
CA ASN A 139 -18.25 6.62 3.86
C ASN A 139 -17.02 6.37 2.97
N LYS A 140 -16.84 5.13 2.47
CA LYS A 140 -15.73 4.73 1.59
C LYS A 140 -14.33 4.82 2.21
N PHE A 141 -14.23 4.81 3.54
CA PHE A 141 -12.96 4.66 4.24
C PHE A 141 -12.65 3.17 4.48
N THR A 142 -11.39 2.79 4.31
CA THR A 142 -10.90 1.42 4.58
C THR A 142 -10.19 1.38 5.93
N VAL A 143 -10.73 0.59 6.87
CA VAL A 143 -10.10 0.37 8.18
C VAL A 143 -9.14 -0.81 8.09
N ARG A 144 -7.83 -0.54 8.21
CA ARG A 144 -6.78 -1.56 8.24
C ARG A 144 -6.64 -2.13 9.65
N ASP A 145 -6.68 -3.46 9.75
CA ASP A 145 -6.28 -4.15 10.98
C ASP A 145 -4.77 -4.03 11.14
N PHE A 146 -4.34 -3.40 12.22
CA PHE A 146 -2.93 -3.28 12.56
C PHE A 146 -2.77 -3.51 14.05
N GLN A 147 -1.96 -4.49 14.40
CA GLN A 147 -1.55 -4.74 15.76
C GLN A 147 -0.07 -4.38 15.87
N TYR A 148 0.24 -3.35 16.65
CA TYR A 148 1.62 -2.94 16.86
C TYR A 148 2.38 -4.04 17.61
N ASN A 149 3.37 -4.63 16.94
CA ASN A 149 4.26 -5.62 17.50
C ASN A 149 5.71 -5.19 17.21
N GLU A 150 6.41 -4.69 18.23
CA GLU A 150 7.75 -4.15 18.10
C GLU A 150 8.77 -5.22 17.69
N GLU A 151 8.60 -6.46 18.16
CA GLU A 151 9.50 -7.58 17.86
C GLU A 151 9.40 -7.97 16.38
N GLU A 152 8.17 -8.08 15.85
CA GLU A 152 7.90 -8.43 14.46
C GLU A 152 8.39 -7.34 13.50
N MET A 153 8.10 -6.06 13.80
CA MET A 153 8.60 -4.95 13.00
C MET A 153 10.12 -4.86 12.96
N LYS A 154 10.79 -5.17 14.07
CA LYS A 154 12.26 -5.22 14.13
C LYS A 154 12.79 -6.41 13.32
N ALA A 155 12.16 -7.57 13.44
CA ALA A 155 12.52 -8.77 12.68
C ALA A 155 12.39 -8.56 11.17
N ASP A 156 11.28 -7.96 10.71
CA ASP A 156 11.06 -7.65 9.29
C ASP A 156 12.12 -6.69 8.73
N LYS A 157 12.48 -5.67 9.51
CA LYS A 157 13.51 -4.69 9.11
C LYS A 157 14.89 -5.33 9.03
N GLU A 158 15.21 -6.23 9.97
CA GLU A 158 16.45 -6.99 9.99
C GLU A 158 16.51 -7.98 8.83
N GLU A 159 15.41 -8.71 8.56
CA GLU A 159 15.28 -9.61 7.43
C GLU A 159 15.44 -8.87 6.09
N MET A 160 14.79 -7.71 5.93
CA MET A 160 14.92 -6.94 4.71
C MET A 160 16.37 -6.49 4.47
N THR A 161 17.07 -6.12 5.53
CA THR A 161 18.49 -5.75 5.49
C THR A 161 19.38 -6.95 5.15
N ARG A 162 19.10 -8.10 5.76
CA ARG A 162 19.79 -9.38 5.49
C ARG A 162 19.63 -9.78 4.03
N LEU A 163 18.39 -9.82 3.52
CA LEU A 163 18.09 -10.19 2.13
C LEU A 163 18.74 -9.24 1.12
N SER A 164 18.76 -7.94 1.40
CA SER A 164 19.45 -6.95 0.54
C SER A 164 20.97 -7.18 0.50
N THR A 165 21.55 -7.53 1.66
CA THR A 165 22.98 -7.85 1.77
C THR A 165 23.31 -9.16 1.07
N ASP A 166 22.51 -10.20 1.26
CA ASP A 166 22.68 -11.49 0.60
C ASP A 166 22.55 -11.36 -0.91
N LYS A 167 21.58 -10.60 -1.42
CA LYS A 167 21.46 -10.29 -2.84
C LYS A 167 22.76 -9.69 -3.40
N LYS A 168 23.33 -8.68 -2.71
CA LYS A 168 24.59 -8.06 -3.13
C LYS A 168 25.77 -9.03 -3.06
N LYS A 169 25.82 -9.84 -2.00
CA LYS A 169 26.87 -10.84 -1.78
C LYS A 169 26.84 -11.95 -2.85
N GLN A 170 25.65 -12.41 -3.24
CA GLN A 170 25.46 -13.47 -4.23
C GLN A 170 25.65 -12.99 -5.67
N PHE A 171 25.41 -11.70 -5.94
CA PHE A 171 25.52 -11.16 -7.30
C PHE A 171 26.92 -11.34 -7.91
N GLY A 172 27.98 -11.04 -7.16
CA GLY A 172 29.36 -11.17 -7.64
C GLY A 172 29.74 -12.61 -8.05
N PRO A 173 29.58 -13.60 -7.15
CA PRO A 173 29.76 -15.02 -7.45
C PRO A 173 28.90 -15.50 -8.63
N LEU A 174 27.63 -15.10 -8.69
CA LEU A 174 26.72 -15.48 -9.77
C LEU A 174 27.23 -14.99 -11.13
N VAL A 175 27.63 -13.71 -11.24
CA VAL A 175 28.18 -13.17 -12.49
C VAL A 175 29.46 -13.90 -12.90
N ARG A 176 30.33 -14.21 -11.93
CA ARG A 176 31.58 -14.95 -12.20
C ARG A 176 31.30 -16.37 -12.69
N TRP A 177 30.34 -17.05 -12.06
CA TRP A 177 29.88 -18.39 -12.46
C TRP A 177 29.26 -18.35 -13.85
N LEU A 178 28.37 -17.40 -14.12
CA LEU A 178 27.74 -17.22 -15.44
C LEU A 178 28.76 -16.99 -16.54
N LYS A 179 29.79 -16.16 -16.30
CA LYS A 179 30.85 -15.92 -17.29
C LYS A 179 31.61 -17.19 -17.67
N VAL A 180 32.02 -17.99 -16.68
CA VAL A 180 32.75 -19.24 -16.90
C VAL A 180 31.86 -20.26 -17.63
N ASN A 181 30.64 -20.46 -17.16
CA ASN A 181 29.76 -21.47 -17.77
C ASN A 181 29.29 -21.05 -19.16
N PHE A 182 29.08 -19.75 -19.40
CA PHE A 182 28.78 -19.24 -20.72
C PHE A 182 29.94 -19.47 -21.70
N SER A 183 31.20 -19.24 -21.30
CA SER A 183 32.34 -19.50 -22.18
C SER A 183 32.46 -20.98 -22.52
N GLU A 184 32.31 -21.87 -21.54
CA GLU A 184 32.35 -23.33 -21.78
C GLU A 184 31.22 -23.78 -22.72
N ALA A 185 29.99 -23.31 -22.48
CA ALA A 185 28.84 -23.62 -23.33
C ALA A 185 29.02 -23.10 -24.76
N PHE A 186 29.56 -21.89 -24.91
CA PHE A 186 29.83 -21.29 -26.22
C PHE A 186 30.91 -22.07 -26.98
N ILE A 187 32.00 -22.46 -26.30
CA ILE A 187 33.06 -23.30 -26.87
C ILE A 187 32.46 -24.64 -27.35
N ALA A 188 31.69 -25.32 -26.51
CA ALA A 188 31.04 -26.58 -26.87
C ALA A 188 30.11 -26.43 -28.09
N TRP A 189 29.34 -25.33 -28.16
CA TRP A 189 28.47 -25.04 -29.30
C TRP A 189 29.25 -24.87 -30.62
N ILE A 190 30.40 -24.18 -30.59
CA ILE A 190 31.27 -24.04 -31.76
C ILE A 190 31.90 -25.37 -32.16
N HIS A 191 32.30 -26.22 -31.20
CA HIS A 191 32.80 -27.57 -31.50
C HIS A 191 31.75 -28.42 -32.22
N ILE A 192 30.50 -28.38 -31.77
CA ILE A 192 29.39 -29.07 -32.44
C ILE A 192 29.24 -28.58 -33.88
N LYS A 193 29.34 -27.26 -34.14
CA LYS A 193 29.29 -26.73 -35.51
C LYS A 193 30.47 -27.18 -36.36
N ALA A 194 31.67 -27.20 -35.81
CA ALA A 194 32.86 -27.70 -36.52
C ALA A 194 32.69 -29.18 -36.91
N LEU A 195 32.20 -30.02 -35.98
CA LEU A 195 31.87 -31.41 -36.26
C LEU A 195 30.80 -31.55 -37.34
N ARG A 196 29.73 -30.74 -37.30
CA ARG A 196 28.68 -30.77 -38.33
C ARG A 196 29.20 -30.38 -39.72
N VAL A 197 30.01 -29.33 -39.81
CA VAL A 197 30.67 -28.92 -41.07
C VAL A 197 31.55 -30.05 -41.60
N PHE A 198 32.34 -30.69 -40.73
CA PHE A 198 33.21 -31.80 -41.12
C PHE A 198 32.42 -33.00 -41.64
N VAL A 199 31.42 -33.48 -40.88
CA VAL A 199 30.59 -34.64 -41.25
C VAL A 199 29.85 -34.38 -42.57
N GLU A 200 29.25 -33.21 -42.74
CA GLU A 200 28.52 -32.89 -43.97
C GLU A 200 29.46 -32.74 -45.17
N SER A 201 30.67 -32.21 -44.97
CA SER A 201 31.68 -32.12 -46.04
C SER A 201 32.16 -33.51 -46.48
N VAL A 202 32.33 -34.45 -45.55
CA VAL A 202 32.65 -35.85 -45.90
C VAL A 202 31.49 -36.51 -46.65
N LEU A 203 30.25 -36.31 -46.21
CA LEU A 203 29.07 -36.87 -46.87
C LEU A 203 28.87 -36.30 -48.28
N ARG A 204 29.20 -35.03 -48.49
CA ARG A 204 28.96 -34.32 -49.76
C ARG A 204 30.10 -34.48 -50.77
N TYR A 205 31.35 -34.43 -50.31
CA TYR A 205 32.53 -34.45 -51.19
C TYR A 205 33.28 -35.79 -51.19
N GLY A 206 32.96 -36.70 -50.27
CA GLY A 206 33.55 -38.03 -50.20
C GLY A 206 34.95 -38.08 -49.56
N LEU A 207 35.60 -39.23 -49.72
CA LEU A 207 36.97 -39.50 -49.25
C LEU A 207 37.94 -39.58 -50.44
N PRO A 208 39.23 -39.24 -50.26
CA PRO A 208 39.85 -38.73 -49.03
C PRO A 208 39.42 -37.30 -48.68
N VAL A 209 39.55 -36.92 -47.40
CA VAL A 209 39.19 -35.58 -46.91
C VAL A 209 40.07 -34.52 -47.55
N ASN A 210 39.58 -33.90 -48.62
CA ASN A 210 40.29 -32.85 -49.36
C ASN A 210 39.41 -31.60 -49.50
N PHE A 211 39.10 -30.99 -48.36
CA PHE A 211 38.34 -29.74 -48.29
C PHE A 211 38.89 -28.85 -47.18
N GLN A 212 38.69 -27.53 -47.32
CA GLN A 212 39.11 -26.55 -46.33
C GLN A 212 37.90 -25.73 -45.85
N ALA A 213 37.56 -25.85 -44.57
CA ALA A 213 36.47 -25.10 -43.97
C ALA A 213 36.91 -23.66 -43.66
N MET A 214 36.09 -22.67 -44.05
CA MET A 214 36.36 -21.24 -43.86
C MET A 214 35.31 -20.60 -42.94
N LEU A 215 35.76 -19.77 -42.01
CA LEU A 215 34.88 -18.90 -41.21
C LEU A 215 34.77 -17.53 -41.87
N LEU A 216 33.56 -17.13 -42.23
CA LEU A 216 33.28 -15.85 -42.89
C LEU A 216 32.44 -14.95 -41.98
N GLN A 217 32.88 -13.70 -41.77
CA GLN A 217 32.09 -12.64 -41.14
C GLN A 217 31.68 -11.60 -42.20
N PRO A 218 30.61 -11.86 -42.96
CA PRO A 218 30.19 -10.97 -44.04
C PRO A 218 29.48 -9.71 -43.52
N ASN A 219 29.63 -8.61 -44.26
CA ASN A 219 28.85 -7.39 -44.02
C ASN A 219 27.37 -7.64 -44.40
N LYS A 220 26.44 -7.32 -43.49
CA LYS A 220 24.99 -7.51 -43.68
C LYS A 220 24.48 -6.93 -45.02
N LYS A 221 25.01 -5.80 -45.47
CA LYS A 221 24.59 -5.15 -46.74
C LYS A 221 25.02 -5.92 -48.00
N ASN A 222 26.12 -6.67 -47.92
CA ASN A 222 26.73 -7.34 -49.07
C ASN A 222 26.45 -8.85 -49.10
N MET A 223 25.63 -9.36 -48.17
CA MET A 223 25.29 -10.78 -48.07
C MET A 223 24.78 -11.36 -49.39
N LYS A 224 23.85 -10.67 -50.06
CA LYS A 224 23.27 -11.14 -51.33
C LYS A 224 24.34 -11.32 -52.42
N LYS A 225 25.18 -10.30 -52.62
CA LYS A 225 26.28 -10.35 -53.60
C LYS A 225 27.31 -11.43 -53.26
N LEU A 226 27.62 -11.63 -51.98
CA LEU A 226 28.51 -12.71 -51.55
C LEU A 226 27.93 -14.10 -51.91
N ARG A 227 26.62 -14.30 -51.70
CA ARG A 227 25.95 -15.56 -52.08
C ARG A 227 26.00 -15.80 -53.58
N GLU A 228 25.77 -14.77 -54.38
CA GLU A 228 25.86 -14.85 -55.85
C GLU A 228 27.26 -15.30 -56.29
N VAL A 229 28.32 -14.65 -55.79
CA VAL A 229 29.72 -14.99 -56.12
C VAL A 229 30.08 -16.40 -55.68
N LEU A 230 29.71 -16.82 -54.47
CA LEU A 230 30.01 -18.17 -53.98
C LEU A 230 29.24 -19.24 -54.77
N ASN A 231 28.01 -18.95 -55.19
CA ASN A 231 27.24 -19.86 -56.03
C ASN A 231 27.91 -20.06 -57.39
N ASP A 232 28.35 -18.98 -58.04
CA ASP A 232 29.02 -19.07 -59.34
C ASP A 232 30.34 -19.84 -59.29
N LEU A 233 31.10 -19.70 -58.21
CA LEU A 233 32.36 -20.42 -58.02
C LEU A 233 32.16 -21.92 -57.75
N TYR A 234 31.14 -22.29 -56.98
CA TYR A 234 31.01 -23.66 -56.45
C TYR A 234 29.83 -24.47 -56.99
N LYS A 235 28.98 -23.92 -57.87
CA LYS A 235 27.85 -24.65 -58.48
C LYS A 235 28.23 -25.98 -59.15
N HIS A 236 29.47 -26.11 -59.62
CA HIS A 236 29.99 -27.33 -60.21
C HIS A 236 30.15 -28.50 -59.22
N LEU A 237 30.21 -28.21 -57.91
CA LEU A 237 30.27 -29.22 -56.84
C LEU A 237 28.90 -29.84 -56.55
N ASP A 238 27.84 -29.28 -57.13
CA ASP A 238 26.48 -29.76 -56.97
C ASP A 238 26.19 -30.97 -57.88
N SER A 239 26.92 -32.06 -57.66
CA SER A 239 26.64 -33.36 -58.29
C SER A 239 25.42 -34.05 -57.65
N SER A 240 24.85 -33.49 -56.57
CA SER A 240 23.76 -34.06 -55.78
C SER A 240 22.38 -33.53 -56.18
N ALA A 241 22.28 -32.41 -56.90
CA ALA A 241 21.01 -31.90 -57.43
C ALA A 241 20.26 -32.91 -58.31
N ALA A 242 20.97 -33.82 -58.98
CA ALA A 242 20.35 -34.87 -59.80
C ALA A 242 19.59 -35.94 -58.97
N VAL A 243 19.81 -36.03 -57.65
CA VAL A 243 19.12 -36.99 -56.77
C VAL A 243 18.00 -36.33 -55.96
N ILE A 244 18.06 -35.01 -55.73
CA ILE A 244 17.07 -34.28 -54.91
C ILE A 244 15.88 -33.76 -55.75
N ASP A 245 15.99 -33.69 -57.08
CA ASP A 245 14.84 -33.39 -57.97
C ASP A 245 13.78 -34.52 -57.98
N ALA A 246 14.11 -35.69 -57.42
CA ALA A 246 13.11 -36.68 -57.04
C ALA A 246 12.46 -36.26 -55.71
N SER A 247 11.55 -35.29 -55.81
CA SER A 247 10.59 -34.88 -54.79
C SER A 247 9.93 -36.08 -54.07
N MET A 248 10.52 -36.51 -52.94
CA MET A 248 9.79 -37.26 -51.92
C MET A 248 9.18 -36.26 -50.94
N ASP A 249 7.96 -35.82 -51.24
CA ASP A 249 7.10 -35.11 -50.28
C ASP A 249 6.72 -36.10 -49.16
N ILE A 250 7.48 -36.11 -48.07
CA ILE A 250 7.09 -36.77 -46.82
C ILE A 250 6.25 -35.78 -46.01
N PRO A 251 4.94 -36.03 -45.80
CA PRO A 251 4.09 -35.14 -45.04
C PRO A 251 4.61 -34.97 -43.60
N GLY A 252 4.93 -33.74 -43.20
CA GLY A 252 5.44 -33.39 -41.86
C GLY A 252 6.92 -33.02 -41.79
N LEU A 253 7.70 -33.20 -42.87
CA LEU A 253 9.10 -32.81 -42.94
C LEU A 253 9.29 -31.71 -44.01
N ASN A 254 9.20 -30.46 -43.60
CA ASN A 254 9.29 -29.28 -44.48
C ASN A 254 10.75 -29.05 -44.94
N LEU A 255 11.26 -29.90 -45.83
CA LEU A 255 12.65 -29.87 -46.32
C LEU A 255 12.93 -28.68 -47.27
N SER A 256 11.87 -28.08 -47.82
CA SER A 256 11.89 -26.96 -48.78
C SER A 256 12.26 -25.60 -48.18
N GLN A 257 12.40 -25.48 -46.86
CA GLN A 257 12.71 -24.20 -46.18
C GLN A 257 14.17 -24.07 -45.70
N GLN A 258 15.02 -25.07 -45.92
CA GLN A 258 16.45 -24.94 -45.59
C GLN A 258 17.20 -24.23 -46.71
N GLU A 259 17.98 -23.20 -46.37
CA GLU A 259 18.85 -22.51 -47.33
C GLU A 259 19.88 -23.49 -47.90
N TYR A 260 19.59 -24.02 -49.09
CA TYR A 260 20.49 -24.91 -49.81
C TYR A 260 21.50 -24.10 -50.62
N TYR A 261 22.78 -24.47 -50.49
CA TYR A 261 23.88 -23.90 -51.27
C TYR A 261 24.72 -25.04 -51.86
N PRO A 262 25.42 -24.84 -53.00
CA PRO A 262 26.25 -25.87 -53.63
C PRO A 262 27.51 -26.24 -52.80
N TYR A 263 27.74 -25.52 -51.70
CA TYR A 263 28.77 -25.77 -50.70
C TYR A 263 28.15 -26.01 -49.32
N VAL A 264 28.84 -26.73 -48.45
CA VAL A 264 28.43 -26.91 -47.03
C VAL A 264 28.42 -25.57 -46.32
N TYR A 265 27.30 -25.23 -45.68
CA TYR A 265 27.10 -23.95 -45.02
C TYR A 265 26.39 -24.10 -43.68
N TYR A 266 26.93 -23.44 -42.64
CA TYR A 266 26.29 -23.32 -41.34
C TYR A 266 26.35 -21.88 -40.85
N LYS A 267 25.18 -21.31 -40.54
CA LYS A 267 25.09 -19.98 -39.91
C LYS A 267 25.51 -20.05 -38.44
N ILE A 268 26.34 -19.10 -38.01
CA ILE A 268 26.61 -18.80 -36.60
C ILE A 268 25.92 -17.48 -36.29
N ASP A 269 24.97 -17.50 -35.35
CA ASP A 269 24.31 -16.28 -34.88
C ASP A 269 24.90 -15.86 -33.53
N CYS A 270 25.52 -14.68 -33.51
CA CYS A 270 26.12 -14.13 -32.29
C CYS A 270 25.18 -13.14 -31.59
N ASN A 271 23.97 -12.90 -32.12
CA ASN A 271 22.96 -12.09 -31.46
C ASN A 271 22.26 -12.90 -30.36
N LEU A 272 22.88 -12.96 -29.19
CA LEU A 272 22.39 -13.73 -28.03
C LEU A 272 21.15 -13.11 -27.35
N LEU A 273 20.74 -11.91 -27.76
CA LEU A 273 19.67 -11.14 -27.13
C LEU A 273 18.41 -11.03 -28.00
N ASP A 274 18.46 -11.47 -29.26
CA ASP A 274 17.29 -11.48 -30.14
C ASP A 274 16.46 -12.73 -29.85
N PHE A 275 15.76 -12.74 -28.71
CA PHE A 275 14.66 -13.67 -28.49
C PHE A 275 13.53 -13.26 -29.44
N LYS A 276 13.39 -13.98 -30.56
CA LYS A 276 12.13 -13.98 -31.30
C LYS A 276 11.07 -14.58 -30.38
N VAL A 277 10.27 -13.72 -29.77
CA VAL A 277 8.95 -14.08 -29.20
C VAL A 277 7.99 -14.34 -30.35
#